data_AF-L8FYW1-F1
#
_entry.id   AF-L8FYW1-F1
#
_cell.length_a   1.000
_cell.length_b   1.000
_cell.length_c   1.000
_cell.angle_alpha   90.00
_cell.angle_beta   90.00
_cell.angle_gamma   90.00
#
_symmetry.space_group_name_H-M   'P 1'
#
loop_
_entity.id
_entity.type
_entity.pdbx_description
1 polymer ?
#
loop_
_entity_poly.entity_id
_entity_poly.type
_entity_poly.pdbx_seq_one_letter_code
_entity_poly.pdbx_strand_id
1 'polypeptide(L)'
;MATSLEIHVPPTFTPARPALTYSHTAIPSNIDDHPLAKTLPKAASIQRGSNEFRDFECRRDAPATLEDYLTNDTPILSLDITSFNDATIIGLIWPHVLMDVMGQQALLRGWSLVLAGKESEVPALLGAREDALLFPDENQEVYRPKRL
;
A
#
# COMPACT_ATOMS: atom_id res chain seq x y z
N MET A 1 19.25 28.50 -3.05
CA MET A 1 19.36 27.14 -2.50
C MET A 1 18.53 26.23 -3.38
N ALA A 2 19.06 25.08 -3.79
CA ALA A 2 18.27 24.12 -4.57
C ALA A 2 17.28 23.42 -3.63
N THR A 3 16.01 23.41 -3.99
CA THR A 3 14.95 22.73 -3.24
C THR A 3 14.93 21.26 -3.66
N SER A 4 15.51 20.36 -2.85
CA SER A 4 15.35 18.91 -2.99
C SER A 4 14.08 18.44 -2.28
N LEU A 5 13.37 17.49 -2.89
CA LEU A 5 12.32 16.74 -2.23
C LEU A 5 12.96 15.57 -1.49
N GLU A 6 12.70 15.44 -0.19
CA GLU A 6 13.28 14.41 0.67
C GLU A 6 12.18 13.61 1.38
N ILE A 7 12.44 12.32 1.57
CA ILE A 7 11.57 11.44 2.36
C ILE A 7 12.31 11.13 3.66
N HIS A 8 11.70 11.49 4.79
CA HIS A 8 12.27 11.24 6.11
C HIS A 8 11.51 10.11 6.80
N VAL A 9 12.17 8.96 6.96
CA VAL A 9 11.65 7.85 7.76
C VAL A 9 12.10 8.03 9.22
N PRO A 10 11.19 8.09 10.20
CA PRO A 10 11.59 8.20 11.59
C PRO A 10 12.35 6.93 12.04
N PRO A 11 13.37 7.06 12.89
CA PRO A 11 14.11 5.90 13.40
C PRO A 11 13.25 5.00 14.30
N THR A 12 12.13 5.52 14.82
CA THR A 12 11.16 4.78 15.62
C THR A 12 9.78 5.33 15.35
N PHE A 13 8.82 4.44 15.10
CA PHE A 13 7.43 4.80 14.96
C PHE A 13 6.78 5.02 16.32
N THR A 14 5.99 6.07 16.44
CA THR A 14 5.26 6.43 17.66
C THR A 14 3.80 6.71 17.29
N PRO A 15 2.87 6.77 18.25
CA PRO A 15 1.50 7.20 17.95
C PRO A 15 1.41 8.58 17.27
N ALA A 16 2.37 9.47 17.54
CA ALA A 16 2.45 10.79 16.90
C ALA A 16 3.11 10.76 15.51
N ARG A 17 3.93 9.75 15.22
CA ARG A 17 4.58 9.51 13.91
C ARG A 17 4.49 8.02 13.57
N PRO A 18 3.29 7.53 13.18
CA PRO A 18 3.08 6.11 12.95
C PRO A 18 3.72 5.66 11.64
N ALA A 19 3.92 4.35 11.49
CA ALA A 19 4.47 3.77 10.25
C ALA A 19 3.53 3.95 9.04
N LEU A 20 2.23 3.96 9.31
CA LEU A 20 1.17 4.14 8.34
C LEU A 20 -0.01 4.83 9.00
N THR A 21 -0.84 5.48 8.18
CA THR A 21 -2.14 5.96 8.63
C THR A 21 -3.11 4.79 8.66
N TYR A 22 -3.81 4.58 9.76
CA TYR A 22 -4.76 3.48 9.91
C TYR A 22 -6.17 4.02 10.15
N SER A 23 -7.15 3.46 9.46
CA SER A 23 -8.58 3.68 9.76
C SER A 23 -9.35 2.37 9.69
N HIS A 24 -10.41 2.27 10.50
CA HIS A 24 -11.34 1.14 10.46
C HIS A 24 -12.77 1.63 10.62
N THR A 25 -13.62 1.25 9.67
CA THR A 25 -15.06 1.52 9.69
C THR A 25 -15.82 0.20 9.67
N ALA A 26 -16.73 0.00 10.61
CA ALA A 26 -17.65 -1.15 10.62
C ALA A 26 -19.04 -0.71 10.18
N ILE A 27 -19.57 -1.34 9.14
CA ILE A 27 -20.91 -1.12 8.62
C ILE A 27 -21.75 -2.35 8.99
N PRO A 28 -22.78 -2.22 9.84
CA PRO A 28 -23.57 -3.35 10.32
C PRO A 28 -24.60 -3.82 9.28
N SER A 29 -24.15 -4.15 8.08
CA SER A 29 -24.92 -4.74 6.99
C SER A 29 -24.10 -5.79 6.27
N ASN A 30 -24.74 -6.63 5.45
CA ASN A 30 -24.00 -7.40 4.46
C ASN A 30 -23.51 -6.46 3.34
N ILE A 31 -22.48 -6.88 2.60
CA ILE A 31 -21.91 -6.09 1.52
C ILE A 31 -22.91 -5.83 0.39
N ASP A 32 -23.75 -6.82 0.07
CA ASP A 32 -24.77 -6.73 -0.99
C ASP A 32 -25.97 -5.83 -0.59
N ASP A 33 -26.12 -5.51 0.69
CA ASP A 33 -27.15 -4.57 1.19
C ASP A 33 -26.69 -3.10 1.12
N HIS A 34 -25.37 -2.86 1.04
CA HIS A 34 -24.82 -1.50 1.01
C HIS A 34 -24.93 -0.88 -0.39
N PRO A 35 -25.45 0.36 -0.53
CA PRO A 35 -25.78 0.96 -1.83
C PRO A 35 -24.60 1.02 -2.80
N LEU A 36 -23.39 1.28 -2.30
CA LEU A 36 -22.16 1.35 -3.09
C LEU A 36 -21.38 0.02 -3.12
N ALA A 37 -21.42 -0.78 -2.04
CA ALA A 37 -20.54 -1.95 -1.97
C ALA A 37 -21.07 -3.08 -2.85
N LYS A 38 -22.40 -3.19 -2.98
CA LYS A 38 -23.05 -4.12 -3.91
C LYS A 38 -22.69 -3.93 -5.39
N THR A 39 -22.12 -2.77 -5.75
CA THR A 39 -21.70 -2.48 -7.13
C THR A 39 -20.25 -2.84 -7.39
N LEU A 40 -19.52 -3.37 -6.40
CA LEU A 40 -18.16 -3.85 -6.59
C LEU A 40 -18.12 -5.00 -7.60
N PRO A 41 -17.12 -5.02 -8.50
CA PRO A 41 -16.98 -6.07 -9.50
C PRO A 41 -16.73 -7.43 -8.82
N LYS A 42 -17.62 -8.39 -9.07
CA LYS A 42 -17.46 -9.78 -8.60
C LYS A 42 -16.47 -10.59 -9.44
N ALA A 43 -16.10 -10.08 -10.61
CA ALA A 43 -15.14 -10.69 -11.52
C ALA A 43 -14.33 -9.60 -12.25
N ALA A 44 -13.15 -9.97 -12.75
CA ALA A 44 -12.32 -9.09 -13.55
C ALA A 44 -13.11 -8.56 -14.76
N SER A 45 -13.24 -7.24 -14.83
CA SER A 45 -14.11 -6.56 -15.79
C SER A 45 -13.67 -5.10 -15.96
N ILE A 46 -14.09 -4.47 -17.07
CA ILE A 46 -13.90 -3.03 -17.26
C ILE A 46 -14.91 -2.31 -16.36
N GLN A 47 -14.40 -1.55 -15.41
CA GLN A 47 -15.20 -0.80 -14.45
C GLN A 47 -15.04 0.70 -14.67
N ARG A 48 -16.01 1.45 -14.15
CA ARG A 48 -15.88 2.90 -14.03
C ARG A 48 -14.69 3.24 -13.13
N GLY A 49 -14.10 4.42 -13.33
CA GLY A 49 -12.85 4.80 -12.68
C GLY A 49 -12.92 4.79 -11.14
N SER A 50 -11.76 4.65 -10.50
CA SER A 50 -11.56 4.47 -9.05
C SER A 50 -12.34 5.44 -8.16
N ASN A 51 -12.54 6.68 -8.61
CA ASN A 51 -13.24 7.71 -7.84
C ASN A 51 -14.65 7.31 -7.35
N GLU A 52 -15.33 6.36 -8.00
CA GLU A 52 -16.64 5.88 -7.54
C GLU A 52 -16.57 5.08 -6.23
N PHE A 53 -15.43 4.44 -5.93
CA PHE A 53 -15.24 3.62 -4.72
C PHE A 53 -14.38 4.32 -3.66
N ARG A 54 -14.13 5.62 -3.81
CA ARG A 54 -13.24 6.39 -2.93
C ARG A 54 -13.55 6.22 -1.44
N ASP A 55 -14.82 6.11 -1.08
CA ASP A 55 -15.28 5.88 0.30
C ASP A 55 -14.73 4.58 0.93
N PHE A 56 -14.34 3.60 0.10
CA PHE A 56 -13.68 2.37 0.54
C PHE A 56 -12.17 2.37 0.31
N GLU A 57 -11.67 3.25 -0.57
CA GLU A 57 -10.25 3.35 -0.88
C GLU A 57 -9.49 4.12 0.20
N CYS A 58 -10.10 5.17 0.76
CA CYS A 58 -9.41 6.09 1.65
C CYS A 58 -10.33 6.84 2.63
N ARG A 59 -9.74 7.29 3.75
CA ARG A 59 -10.37 8.31 4.61
C ARG A 59 -10.67 9.60 3.84
N ARG A 60 -11.73 10.31 4.23
CA ARG A 60 -12.19 11.56 3.57
C ARG A 60 -11.14 12.66 3.52
N ASP A 61 -10.21 12.69 4.47
CA ASP A 61 -9.12 13.65 4.58
C ASP A 61 -7.77 13.07 4.12
N ALA A 62 -7.78 12.00 3.31
CA ALA A 62 -6.56 11.45 2.73
C ALA A 62 -5.88 12.47 1.80
N PRO A 63 -4.54 12.56 1.83
CA PRO A 63 -3.78 13.42 0.91
C PRO A 63 -4.16 13.15 -0.55
N ALA A 64 -4.51 14.21 -1.29
CA ALA A 64 -4.87 14.12 -2.70
C ALA A 64 -3.80 14.72 -3.62
N THR A 65 -2.90 15.52 -3.06
CA THR A 65 -1.84 16.23 -3.77
C THR A 65 -0.49 16.03 -3.09
N LEU A 66 0.60 16.36 -3.79
CA LEU A 66 1.93 16.40 -3.20
C LEU A 66 2.00 17.40 -2.03
N GLU A 67 1.34 18.56 -2.16
CA GLU A 67 1.33 19.59 -1.12
C GLU A 67 0.75 19.04 0.19
N ASP A 68 -0.31 18.23 0.13
CA ASP A 68 -0.92 17.62 1.32
C ASP A 68 0.07 16.73 2.11
N TYR A 69 1.02 16.09 1.41
CA TYR A 69 2.10 15.32 2.04
C TYR A 69 3.20 16.23 2.61
N LEU A 70 3.49 17.36 1.96
CA LEU A 70 4.53 18.30 2.38
C LEU A 70 4.14 19.10 3.63
N THR A 71 2.85 19.41 3.80
CA THR A 71 2.40 20.27 4.89
C THR A 71 2.16 19.54 6.22
N ASN A 72 1.83 18.23 6.19
CA ASN A 72 1.16 17.56 7.32
C ASN A 72 1.95 16.42 8.01
N ASP A 73 3.25 16.22 7.72
CA ASP A 73 4.07 15.07 8.18
C ASP A 73 3.30 13.73 8.06
N THR A 74 2.54 13.59 6.97
CA THR A 74 1.63 12.45 6.78
C THR A 74 2.43 11.20 6.40
N PRO A 75 2.17 10.03 7.03
CA PRO A 75 2.74 8.78 6.58
C PRO A 75 2.46 8.52 5.09
N ILE A 76 3.48 8.06 4.37
CA ILE A 76 3.41 7.76 2.93
C ILE A 76 2.63 6.47 2.60
N LEU A 77 2.22 5.71 3.62
CA LEU A 77 1.37 4.53 3.49
C LEU A 77 0.11 4.74 4.33
N SER A 78 -1.06 4.42 3.76
CA SER A 78 -2.33 4.37 4.49
C SER A 78 -3.00 3.02 4.29
N LEU A 79 -3.61 2.52 5.37
CA LEU A 79 -4.42 1.31 5.45
C LEU A 79 -5.81 1.69 5.97
N ASP A 80 -6.79 1.59 5.10
CA ASP A 80 -8.19 1.91 5.40
C ASP A 80 -9.02 0.63 5.31
N ILE A 81 -9.61 0.19 6.42
CA ILE A 81 -10.38 -1.05 6.48
C ILE A 81 -11.87 -0.72 6.60
N THR A 82 -12.70 -1.33 5.76
CA THR A 82 -14.16 -1.32 5.90
C THR A 82 -14.67 -2.74 6.11
N SER A 83 -15.27 -3.01 7.27
CA SER A 83 -15.85 -4.32 7.59
C SER A 83 -17.37 -4.29 7.46
N PHE A 84 -17.90 -5.27 6.73
CA PHE A 84 -19.31 -5.68 6.70
C PHE A 84 -19.49 -6.93 7.56
N ASN A 85 -20.72 -7.37 7.75
CA ASN A 85 -21.00 -8.61 8.49
C ASN A 85 -20.43 -9.87 7.78
N ASP A 86 -20.35 -9.83 6.45
CA ASP A 86 -20.00 -10.96 5.58
C ASP A 86 -18.77 -10.70 4.69
N ALA A 87 -18.17 -9.51 4.77
CA ALA A 87 -17.05 -9.12 3.91
C ALA A 87 -16.15 -8.08 4.58
N THR A 88 -14.93 -7.91 4.06
CA THR A 88 -14.04 -6.82 4.44
C THR A 88 -13.38 -6.26 3.19
N ILE A 89 -13.41 -4.95 3.04
CA ILE A 89 -12.69 -4.21 2.00
C ILE A 89 -11.44 -3.60 2.64
N ILE A 90 -10.33 -3.69 1.93
CA ILE A 90 -9.04 -3.14 2.33
C ILE A 90 -8.60 -2.12 1.29
N GLY A 91 -8.56 -0.85 1.67
CA GLY A 91 -7.97 0.24 0.93
C GLY A 91 -6.50 0.42 1.30
N LEU A 92 -5.63 0.45 0.30
CA LEU A 92 -4.22 0.79 0.45
C LEU A 92 -3.90 2.00 -0.41
N ILE A 93 -3.25 3.00 0.18
CA ILE A 93 -2.85 4.23 -0.51
C ILE A 93 -1.37 4.44 -0.30
N TRP A 94 -0.66 4.66 -1.40
CA TRP A 94 0.73 5.08 -1.38
C TRP A 94 1.06 5.90 -2.64
N PRO A 95 1.93 6.91 -2.53
CA PRO A 95 2.54 7.52 -3.71
C PRO A 95 3.60 6.58 -4.30
N HIS A 96 3.76 6.58 -5.62
CA HIS A 96 4.71 5.68 -6.31
C HIS A 96 6.18 5.85 -5.92
N VAL A 97 6.54 6.94 -5.22
CA VAL A 97 7.86 7.11 -4.62
C VAL A 97 8.17 6.05 -3.55
N LEU A 98 7.14 5.45 -2.93
CA LEU A 98 7.30 4.39 -1.95
C LEU A 98 7.59 3.04 -2.63
N MET A 99 6.77 2.67 -3.62
CA MET A 99 6.90 1.40 -4.33
C MET A 99 6.18 1.39 -5.68
N ASP A 100 6.68 0.54 -6.57
CA ASP A 100 5.97 0.12 -7.78
C ASP A 100 5.00 -1.05 -7.48
N VAL A 101 4.41 -1.60 -8.55
CA VAL A 101 3.49 -2.73 -8.44
C VAL A 101 4.14 -4.02 -7.90
N MET A 102 5.44 -4.21 -8.14
CA MET A 102 6.17 -5.39 -7.63
C MET A 102 6.37 -5.26 -6.12
N GLY A 103 6.71 -4.07 -5.65
CA GLY A 103 6.76 -3.76 -4.22
C GLY A 103 5.40 -3.92 -3.55
N GLN A 104 4.30 -3.49 -4.21
CA GLN A 104 2.95 -3.71 -3.70
C GLN A 104 2.62 -5.21 -3.54
N GLN A 105 2.94 -6.02 -4.55
CA GLN A 105 2.76 -7.48 -4.48
C GLN A 105 3.57 -8.09 -3.34
N ALA A 106 4.83 -7.67 -3.17
CA ALA A 106 5.69 -8.14 -2.09
C ALA A 106 5.14 -7.78 -0.71
N LEU A 107 4.66 -6.54 -0.53
CA LEU A 107 4.01 -6.08 0.70
C LEU A 107 2.78 -6.95 1.04
N LEU A 108 1.86 -7.13 0.08
CA LEU A 108 0.64 -7.91 0.29
C LEU A 108 0.93 -9.37 0.62
N ARG A 109 1.92 -9.97 -0.05
CA ARG A 109 2.35 -11.34 0.23
C ARG A 109 2.96 -11.47 1.62
N GLY A 110 3.88 -10.57 1.98
CA GLY A 110 4.51 -10.54 3.31
C GLY A 110 3.46 -10.36 4.40
N TRP A 111 2.57 -9.39 4.25
CA TRP A 111 1.48 -9.14 5.20
C TRP A 111 0.56 -10.37 5.36
N SER A 112 0.21 -11.03 4.26
CA SER A 112 -0.59 -12.27 4.30
C SER A 112 0.11 -13.41 5.06
N LEU A 113 1.44 -13.55 4.91
CA LEU A 113 2.22 -14.55 5.65
C LEU A 113 2.23 -14.24 7.16
N VAL A 114 2.41 -12.98 7.55
CA VAL A 114 2.33 -12.57 8.96
C VAL A 114 0.96 -12.90 9.54
N LEU A 115 -0.12 -12.56 8.84
CA LEU A 115 -1.49 -12.90 9.27
C LEU A 115 -1.73 -14.41 9.38
N ALA A 116 -1.03 -15.22 8.58
CA ALA A 116 -1.07 -16.68 8.63
C ALA A 116 -0.14 -17.29 9.70
N GLY A 117 0.55 -16.49 10.51
CA GLY A 117 1.51 -16.96 11.52
C GLY A 117 2.82 -17.51 10.94
N LYS A 118 3.17 -17.09 9.71
CA LYS A 118 4.33 -17.57 8.93
C LYS A 118 5.38 -16.49 8.74
N GLU A 119 5.69 -15.76 9.80
CA GLU A 119 6.61 -14.61 9.78
C GLU A 119 8.02 -15.00 9.30
N SER A 120 8.47 -16.22 9.59
CA SER A 120 9.74 -16.76 9.12
C SER A 120 9.80 -16.98 7.60
N GLU A 121 8.66 -17.01 6.90
CA GLU A 121 8.59 -17.15 5.44
C GLU A 121 8.60 -15.77 4.74
N VAL A 122 8.56 -14.65 5.48
CA VAL A 122 8.59 -13.30 4.91
C VAL A 122 9.98 -13.01 4.35
N PRO A 123 10.12 -12.66 3.05
CA PRO A 123 11.41 -12.33 2.46
C PRO A 123 12.05 -11.11 3.14
N ALA A 124 13.37 -11.12 3.26
CA ALA A 124 14.11 -9.98 3.79
C ALA A 124 13.95 -8.74 2.89
N LEU A 125 13.77 -7.57 3.50
CA LEU A 125 13.81 -6.30 2.77
C LEU A 125 15.26 -5.92 2.45
N LEU A 126 15.66 -6.13 1.21
CA LEU A 126 16.98 -5.76 0.71
C LEU A 126 17.04 -4.27 0.35
N GLY A 127 18.23 -3.68 0.32
CA GLY A 127 18.40 -2.30 -0.17
C GLY A 127 18.10 -1.19 0.84
N ALA A 128 17.50 -1.50 2.00
CA ALA A 128 17.08 -0.49 2.97
C ALA A 128 18.24 0.17 3.74
N ARG A 129 19.34 -0.55 3.94
CA ARG A 129 20.53 -0.08 4.68
C ARG A 129 21.81 -0.16 3.86
N GLU A 130 21.88 -1.15 2.99
CA GLU A 130 23.05 -1.47 2.18
C GLU A 130 22.57 -1.63 0.74
N ASP A 131 23.40 -1.22 -0.22
CA ASP A 131 23.06 -1.31 -1.64
C ASP A 131 22.92 -2.79 -2.05
N ALA A 132 21.71 -3.19 -2.42
CA ALA A 132 21.40 -4.56 -2.81
C ALA A 132 22.18 -5.01 -4.05
N LEU A 133 22.66 -4.08 -4.89
CA LEU A 133 23.46 -4.41 -6.08
C LEU A 133 24.90 -4.80 -5.74
N LEU A 134 25.38 -4.51 -4.53
CA LEU A 134 26.70 -4.96 -4.07
C LEU A 134 26.71 -6.44 -3.65
N PHE A 135 25.53 -7.03 -3.47
CA PHE A 135 25.37 -8.44 -3.13
C PHE A 135 24.78 -9.17 -4.34
N PRO A 136 25.59 -9.91 -5.12
CA PRO A 136 25.09 -10.60 -6.30
C PRO A 136 24.01 -11.62 -5.91
N ASP A 137 22.89 -11.60 -6.61
CA ASP A 137 21.92 -12.69 -6.56
C ASP A 137 22.53 -13.92 -7.22
N GLU A 138 22.63 -15.04 -6.51
CA GLU A 138 23.13 -16.31 -7.08
C GLU A 138 22.24 -16.82 -8.24
N ASN A 139 21.00 -16.31 -8.34
CA ASN A 139 20.03 -16.65 -9.38
C ASN A 139 19.84 -15.56 -10.44
N GLN A 140 20.73 -14.57 -10.53
CA GLN A 140 20.59 -13.48 -11.50
C GLN A 140 20.61 -14.04 -12.94
N GLU A 141 19.48 -13.94 -13.65
CA GLU A 141 19.45 -14.25 -15.08
C GLU A 141 20.43 -13.31 -15.81
N VAL A 142 21.41 -13.91 -16.49
CA VAL A 142 22.37 -13.17 -17.30
C VAL A 142 21.63 -12.41 -18.39
N TYR A 143 21.58 -11.07 -18.30
CA TYR A 143 21.03 -10.22 -19.34
C TYR A 143 21.76 -10.50 -20.67
N ARG A 144 21.06 -11.12 -21.61
CA ARG A 144 21.54 -11.34 -22.98
C ARG A 144 20.86 -10.31 -23.88
N PRO A 145 21.56 -9.23 -24.29
CA PRO A 145 20.97 -8.26 -25.21
C PRO A 145 20.57 -8.99 -26.49
N LYS A 146 19.28 -8.98 -26.81
CA LYS A 146 18.80 -9.40 -28.13
C LYS A 146 19.22 -8.31 -29.10
N ARG A 147 20.15 -8.63 -30.01
CA ARG A 147 20.44 -7.76 -31.16
C ARG A 147 19.14 -7.62 -31.96
N LEU A 148 18.71 -6.36 -32.15
CA LEU A 148 17.71 -5.99 -33.16
C LEU A 148 18.24 -6.32 -34.56
#